data_AF-C7ENH1-F1
#
_entry.id   AF-C7ENH1-F1
#
_cell.length_a   1.000
_cell.length_b   1.000
_cell.length_c   1.000
_cell.angle_alpha   90.00
_cell.angle_beta   90.00
_cell.angle_gamma   90.00
#
_symmetry.space_group_name_H-M   'P 1'
#
loop_
_entity.id
_entity.type
_entity.pdbx_description
1 polymer ?
#
loop_
_entity_poly.entity_id
_entity_poly.type
_entity_poly.pdbx_seq_one_letter_code
_entity_poly.pdbx_strand_id
1 'polypeptide(L)'
;PNRQHKSPVPLSRSPLKDGMTDVARLAYRFEEGQDVLARWSDGLFYLGTISKIDKHKHRCFVIFEDQSKSWVLWKDIQTGDSGGEMLCSICQNESSEPPNEIVICDKCGQGYHQLCHAPIIDPSVIASDDKWLCRQCVFATTTKRGGALKKGPNAKALQEMKQSLPYAL
;
A
#
# COMPACT_ATOMS: atom_id res chain seq x y z
N PRO A 1 -30.95 44.34 -18.94
CA PRO A 1 -30.25 43.47 -19.92
C PRO A 1 -28.83 44.00 -20.17
N ASN A 2 -27.76 43.41 -19.63
CA ASN A 2 -27.28 42.10 -20.03
C ASN A 2 -26.26 41.61 -18.97
N ARG A 3 -26.57 40.50 -18.29
CA ARG A 3 -25.65 39.77 -17.40
C ARG A 3 -24.64 39.04 -18.29
N GLN A 4 -23.38 39.45 -18.28
CA GLN A 4 -22.32 38.69 -18.92
C GLN A 4 -22.04 37.42 -18.10
N HIS A 5 -22.59 36.30 -18.56
CA HIS A 5 -22.17 34.96 -18.15
C HIS A 5 -20.74 34.73 -18.65
N LYS A 6 -19.78 34.61 -17.73
CA LYS A 6 -18.45 34.05 -18.03
C LYS A 6 -18.57 32.54 -18.09
N SER A 7 -18.49 31.99 -19.29
CA SER A 7 -18.38 30.56 -19.56
C SER A 7 -17.07 30.00 -18.99
N PRO A 8 -17.02 28.78 -18.43
CA PRO A 8 -15.77 28.18 -17.99
C PRO A 8 -14.88 27.85 -19.19
N VAL A 9 -13.60 28.18 -19.10
CA VAL A 9 -12.56 27.82 -20.06
C VAL A 9 -12.49 26.29 -20.17
N PRO A 10 -12.45 25.69 -21.37
CA PRO A 10 -12.27 24.26 -21.49
C PRO A 10 -10.84 23.91 -21.05
N LEU A 11 -10.72 23.11 -19.99
CA LEU A 11 -9.46 22.51 -19.57
C LEU A 11 -8.92 21.68 -20.74
N SER A 12 -7.87 22.19 -21.38
CA SER A 12 -7.09 21.47 -22.37
C SER A 12 -6.50 20.22 -21.69
N ARG A 13 -7.07 19.05 -22.01
CA ARG A 13 -6.48 17.74 -21.69
C ARG A 13 -5.14 17.65 -22.41
N SER A 14 -4.05 17.87 -21.69
CA SER A 14 -2.75 17.38 -22.11
C SER A 14 -2.71 15.86 -21.89
N PRO A 15 -2.27 15.07 -22.88
CA PRO A 15 -2.13 13.63 -22.72
C PRO A 15 -0.89 13.34 -21.88
N LEU A 16 -1.07 13.09 -20.58
CA LEU A 16 -0.03 12.51 -19.74
C LEU A 16 0.21 11.06 -20.19
N LYS A 17 1.27 10.90 -20.97
CA LYS A 17 1.93 9.63 -21.23
C LYS A 17 2.61 9.19 -19.94
N ASP A 18 2.18 8.07 -19.37
CA ASP A 18 3.04 6.90 -19.15
C ASP A 18 2.23 5.81 -18.45
N GLY A 19 1.55 5.00 -19.28
CA GLY A 19 0.89 3.78 -18.86
C GLY A 19 1.92 2.67 -18.64
N MET A 20 2.74 2.79 -17.59
CA MET A 20 3.48 1.65 -17.06
C MET A 20 2.49 0.85 -16.20
N THR A 21 2.27 -0.43 -16.52
CA THR A 21 1.39 -1.30 -15.73
C THR A 21 1.94 -1.43 -14.30
N ASP A 22 1.03 -1.55 -13.31
CA ASP A 22 1.34 -1.72 -11.87
C ASP A 22 2.39 -2.83 -11.62
N VAL A 23 2.33 -3.85 -12.48
CA VAL A 23 3.23 -5.00 -12.57
C VAL A 23 4.66 -4.63 -12.97
N ALA A 24 4.83 -3.77 -13.98
CA ALA A 24 6.15 -3.35 -14.47
C ALA A 24 6.87 -2.43 -13.46
N ARG A 25 6.12 -1.70 -12.62
CA ARG A 25 6.69 -0.90 -11.52
C ARG A 25 7.12 -1.76 -10.32
N LEU A 26 6.38 -2.81 -10.00
CA LEU A 26 6.77 -3.78 -8.96
C LEU A 26 8.02 -4.60 -9.31
N ALA A 27 8.32 -4.78 -10.60
CA ALA A 27 9.43 -5.59 -11.08
C ALA A 27 10.84 -5.07 -10.69
N TYR A 28 10.94 -3.79 -10.32
CA TYR A 28 12.20 -3.14 -9.92
C TYR A 28 12.31 -2.95 -8.40
N ARG A 29 11.35 -3.42 -7.62
CA ARG A 29 11.32 -3.21 -6.15
C ARG A 29 12.07 -4.29 -5.35
N PHE A 30 12.54 -5.34 -6.02
CA PHE A 30 13.10 -6.51 -5.36
C PHE A 30 14.52 -6.80 -5.83
N GLU A 31 15.39 -7.11 -4.88
CA GLU A 31 16.79 -7.49 -5.12
C GLU A 31 17.11 -8.82 -4.42
N GLU A 32 18.01 -9.62 -5.02
CA GLU A 32 18.49 -10.83 -4.36
C GLU A 32 19.32 -10.48 -3.12
N GLY A 33 19.10 -11.20 -2.03
CA GLY A 33 19.67 -10.90 -0.71
C GLY A 33 18.85 -9.90 0.12
N GLN A 34 17.77 -9.32 -0.43
CA GLN A 34 16.92 -8.39 0.30
C GLN A 34 16.03 -9.10 1.32
N ASP A 35 15.99 -8.58 2.55
CA ASP A 35 15.07 -9.01 3.58
C ASP A 35 13.68 -8.40 3.39
N VAL A 36 12.65 -9.25 3.49
CA VAL A 36 11.26 -8.92 3.19
C VAL A 36 10.30 -9.59 4.15
N LEU A 37 9.10 -9.01 4.28
CA LEU A 37 7.96 -9.64 4.94
C LEU A 37 7.04 -10.25 3.89
N ALA A 38 6.94 -11.58 3.86
CA ALA A 38 6.11 -12.33 2.94
C ALA A 38 4.79 -12.77 3.60
N ARG A 39 3.66 -12.49 2.95
CA ARG A 39 2.33 -12.95 3.39
C ARG A 39 2.10 -14.40 2.98
N TRP A 40 1.76 -15.25 3.94
CA TRP A 40 1.46 -16.66 3.70
C TRP A 40 -0.04 -16.93 3.55
N SER A 41 -0.40 -18.19 3.28
CA SER A 41 -1.79 -18.63 3.06
C SER A 41 -2.69 -18.50 4.30
N ASP A 42 -2.09 -18.42 5.49
CA ASP A 42 -2.78 -18.14 6.75
C ASP A 42 -3.07 -16.63 6.96
N GLY A 43 -2.62 -15.78 6.03
CA GLY A 43 -2.78 -14.33 6.08
C GLY A 43 -1.82 -13.61 7.02
N LEU A 44 -0.83 -14.32 7.58
CA LEU A 44 0.22 -13.75 8.42
C LEU A 44 1.46 -13.42 7.60
N PHE A 45 2.26 -12.48 8.11
CA PHE A 45 3.53 -12.09 7.51
C PHE A 45 4.68 -12.80 8.22
N TYR A 46 5.61 -13.30 7.41
CA TYR A 46 6.81 -14.01 7.85
C TYR A 46 8.05 -13.32 7.27
N LEU A 47 9.10 -13.21 8.07
CA LEU A 47 10.38 -12.68 7.64
C LEU A 47 11.09 -13.71 6.75
N GLY A 48 11.71 -13.23 5.67
CA GLY A 48 12.58 -14.04 4.84
C GLY A 48 13.44 -13.20 3.92
N THR A 49 14.39 -13.87 3.26
CA THR A 49 15.35 -13.25 2.36
C THR A 49 15.09 -13.72 0.93
N ILE A 50 15.09 -12.79 -0.02
CA ILE A 50 14.92 -13.09 -1.45
C ILE A 50 16.15 -13.83 -1.96
N SER A 51 15.96 -15.03 -2.47
CA SER A 51 17.02 -15.84 -3.09
C SER A 51 17.01 -15.80 -4.61
N LYS A 52 15.83 -15.67 -5.25
CA LYS A 52 15.70 -15.59 -6.72
C LYS A 52 14.52 -14.74 -7.10
N ILE A 53 14.57 -14.11 -8.27
CA ILE A 53 13.47 -13.28 -8.80
C ILE A 53 13.03 -13.79 -10.16
N ASP A 54 11.74 -14.09 -10.29
CA ASP A 54 11.10 -14.48 -11.56
C ASP A 54 10.21 -13.32 -12.03
N LYS A 55 10.79 -12.46 -12.89
CA LYS A 55 10.11 -11.28 -13.44
C LYS A 55 8.98 -11.64 -14.40
N HIS A 56 8.97 -12.82 -14.99
CA HIS A 56 7.91 -13.24 -15.92
C HIS A 56 6.67 -13.73 -15.16
N LYS A 57 6.86 -14.37 -14.01
CA LYS A 57 5.76 -14.88 -13.17
C LYS A 57 5.43 -13.99 -11.97
N HIS A 58 6.04 -12.81 -11.88
CA HIS A 58 5.83 -11.80 -10.84
C HIS A 58 5.95 -12.38 -9.42
N ARG A 59 7.03 -13.12 -9.17
CA ARG A 59 7.26 -13.84 -7.91
C ARG A 59 8.73 -13.89 -7.53
N CYS A 60 9.00 -13.95 -6.23
CA CYS A 60 10.34 -14.14 -5.68
C CYS A 60 10.41 -15.48 -4.95
N PHE A 61 11.56 -16.14 -5.00
CA PHE A 61 11.86 -17.31 -4.20
C PHE A 61 12.42 -16.84 -2.86
N VAL A 62 11.67 -17.02 -1.79
CA VAL A 62 11.99 -16.51 -0.45
C VAL A 62 12.46 -17.67 0.43
N ILE A 63 13.55 -17.45 1.17
CA ILE A 63 14.04 -18.34 2.23
C ILE A 63 13.59 -17.75 3.56
N PHE A 64 12.81 -18.49 4.33
CA PHE A 64 12.28 -18.07 5.63
C PHE A 64 13.25 -18.40 6.77
N GLU A 65 13.00 -17.85 7.96
CA GLU A 65 13.84 -18.05 9.15
C GLU A 65 13.98 -19.52 9.58
N ASP A 66 12.97 -20.34 9.30
CA ASP A 66 12.99 -21.79 9.56
C ASP A 66 13.69 -22.60 8.45
N GLN A 67 14.37 -21.92 7.53
CA GLN A 67 15.03 -22.46 6.34
C GLN A 67 14.09 -23.06 5.28
N SER A 68 12.77 -22.97 5.49
CA SER A 68 11.80 -23.31 4.45
C SER A 68 11.93 -22.34 3.27
N LYS A 69 11.51 -22.81 2.08
CA LYS A 69 11.66 -22.04 0.84
C LYS A 69 10.38 -22.10 0.03
N SER A 70 9.92 -20.95 -0.46
CA SER A 70 8.73 -20.91 -1.31
C SER A 70 8.77 -19.78 -2.33
N TRP A 71 8.02 -19.97 -3.42
CA TRP A 71 7.71 -18.89 -4.35
C TRP A 71 6.58 -18.04 -3.79
N VAL A 72 6.84 -16.75 -3.58
CA VAL A 72 5.87 -15.76 -3.10
C VAL A 72 5.62 -14.74 -4.19
N LEU A 73 4.36 -14.42 -4.45
CA LEU A 73 3.98 -13.41 -5.45
C LEU A 73 4.40 -12.01 -4.99
N TRP A 74 4.78 -11.13 -5.91
CA TRP A 74 5.18 -9.76 -5.59
C TRP A 74 4.15 -8.99 -4.76
N LYS A 75 2.85 -9.19 -5.05
CA LYS A 75 1.74 -8.59 -4.29
C LYS A 75 1.68 -9.02 -2.82
N ASP A 76 2.34 -10.12 -2.47
CA ASP A 76 2.38 -10.72 -1.15
C ASP A 76 3.75 -10.49 -0.47
N ILE A 77 4.65 -9.71 -1.06
CA ILE A 77 5.96 -9.35 -0.51
C ILE A 77 5.96 -7.87 -0.13
N GLN A 78 6.39 -7.57 1.09
CA GLN A 78 6.61 -6.21 1.58
C GLN A 78 8.09 -5.99 1.82
N THR A 79 8.63 -4.91 1.27
CA THR A 79 10.00 -4.46 1.50
C THR A 79 10.03 -3.53 2.71
N GLY A 80 11.15 -3.54 3.44
CA GLY A 80 11.42 -2.52 4.47
C GLY A 80 11.46 -1.10 3.88
N ASP A 81 11.38 -0.11 4.77
CA ASP A 81 11.39 1.31 4.43
C ASP A 81 12.60 1.69 3.55
N SER A 82 12.34 2.02 2.28
CA SER A 82 13.33 2.62 1.38
C SER A 82 13.43 4.11 1.73
N GLY A 83 14.14 4.41 2.84
CA GLY A 83 14.21 5.73 3.46
C GLY A 83 14.85 6.83 2.60
N GLY A 84 14.12 7.36 1.62
CA GLY A 84 14.62 8.48 0.82
C GLY A 84 13.57 9.37 0.16
N GLU A 85 12.41 8.83 -0.24
CA GLU A 85 11.44 9.57 -1.07
C GLU A 85 10.01 9.39 -0.54
N MET A 86 9.30 10.51 -0.32
CA MET A 86 7.90 10.53 0.11
C MET A 86 6.98 10.16 -1.06
N LEU A 87 6.99 8.89 -1.44
CA LEU A 87 6.20 8.35 -2.53
C LEU A 87 4.98 7.58 -2.02
N CYS A 88 3.87 7.67 -2.74
CA CYS A 88 2.76 6.76 -2.49
C CYS A 88 3.16 5.32 -2.82
N SER A 89 3.00 4.41 -1.87
CA SER A 89 3.40 3.00 -1.97
C SER A 89 2.62 2.21 -3.03
N ILE A 90 1.48 2.75 -3.46
CA ILE A 90 0.59 2.18 -4.49
C ILE A 90 0.97 2.73 -5.86
N CYS A 91 0.83 4.04 -6.08
CA CYS A 91 0.99 4.62 -7.42
C CYS A 91 2.43 5.08 -7.75
N GLN A 92 3.32 5.17 -6.73
CA GLN A 92 4.70 5.64 -6.84
C GLN A 92 4.83 7.09 -7.33
N ASN A 93 3.83 7.93 -7.07
CA ASN A 93 3.88 9.37 -7.34
C ASN A 93 4.16 10.14 -6.04
N GLU A 94 4.88 11.25 -6.16
CA GLU A 94 5.25 12.20 -5.10
C GLU A 94 4.25 13.34 -4.92
N SER A 95 3.37 13.59 -5.90
CA SER A 95 2.39 14.68 -5.86
C SER A 95 1.49 14.55 -4.64
N SER A 96 1.46 15.55 -3.77
CA SER A 96 0.64 15.54 -2.55
C SER A 96 -0.07 16.88 -2.40
N GLU A 97 -1.31 16.95 -2.85
CA GLU A 97 -2.15 18.16 -2.76
C GLU A 97 -3.60 17.78 -2.40
N PRO A 98 -4.33 18.65 -1.67
CA PRO A 98 -5.75 18.43 -1.41
C PRO A 98 -6.55 18.26 -2.71
N PRO A 99 -7.55 17.34 -2.78
CA PRO A 99 -8.08 16.50 -1.71
C PRO A 99 -7.48 15.07 -1.67
N ASN A 100 -6.27 14.86 -2.21
CA ASN A 100 -5.65 13.55 -2.32
C ASN A 100 -4.19 13.60 -1.86
N GLU A 101 -4.00 13.98 -0.60
CA GLU A 101 -2.67 14.13 0.01
C GLU A 101 -2.06 12.76 0.35
N ILE A 102 -0.74 12.73 0.52
CA ILE A 102 -0.03 11.55 0.99
C ILE A 102 -0.07 11.51 2.51
N VAL A 103 -0.65 10.43 3.05
CA VAL A 103 -0.69 10.15 4.50
C VAL A 103 0.35 9.08 4.83
N ILE A 104 1.14 9.33 5.88
CA ILE A 104 2.23 8.45 6.30
C ILE A 104 1.74 7.49 7.39
N CYS A 105 2.03 6.21 7.25
CA CYS A 105 1.72 5.20 8.27
C CYS A 105 2.68 5.30 9.46
N ASP A 106 2.15 5.52 10.67
CA ASP A 106 2.94 5.65 11.91
C ASP A 106 3.71 4.39 12.32
N LYS A 107 3.42 3.24 11.70
CA LYS A 107 4.10 1.96 12.03
C LYS A 107 5.17 1.57 11.01
N CYS A 108 4.95 1.79 9.72
CA CYS A 108 5.89 1.33 8.68
C CYS A 108 6.52 2.46 7.86
N GLY A 109 6.18 3.72 8.11
CA GLY A 109 6.77 4.87 7.41
C GLY A 109 6.30 5.04 5.95
N GLN A 110 5.57 4.08 5.40
CA GLN A 110 5.08 4.14 4.02
C GLN A 110 4.00 5.22 3.84
N GLY A 111 4.13 5.98 2.74
CA GLY A 111 3.13 6.95 2.31
C GLY A 111 2.03 6.35 1.44
N TYR A 112 0.81 6.86 1.58
CA TYR A 112 -0.35 6.48 0.78
C TYR A 112 -1.18 7.71 0.42
N HIS A 113 -1.49 7.91 -0.87
CA HIS A 113 -2.56 8.83 -1.25
C HIS A 113 -3.88 8.40 -0.63
N GLN A 114 -4.68 9.38 -0.21
CA GLN A 114 -6.01 9.15 0.34
C GLN A 114 -6.87 8.24 -0.54
N LEU A 115 -6.88 8.48 -1.86
CA LEU A 115 -7.67 7.72 -2.83
C LEU A 115 -6.99 6.41 -3.30
N CYS A 116 -5.68 6.24 -3.07
CA CYS A 116 -4.99 5.00 -3.42
C CYS A 116 -5.10 3.92 -2.34
N HIS A 117 -5.38 4.31 -1.09
CA HIS A 117 -5.57 3.37 -0.01
C HIS A 117 -6.98 2.74 -0.04
N ALA A 118 -7.11 1.52 0.46
CA ALA A 118 -8.37 0.80 0.59
C ALA A 118 -8.61 0.38 2.06
N PRO A 119 -9.58 1.00 2.77
CA PRO A 119 -10.55 2.00 2.31
C PRO A 119 -9.91 3.38 2.10
N ILE A 120 -10.62 4.29 1.42
CA ILE A 120 -10.17 5.69 1.23
C ILE A 120 -9.85 6.32 2.59
N ILE A 121 -8.74 7.06 2.67
CA ILE A 121 -8.35 7.74 3.90
C ILE A 121 -9.18 9.02 4.04
N ASP A 122 -9.94 9.11 5.13
CA ASP A 122 -10.78 10.25 5.41
C ASP A 122 -9.93 11.52 5.68
N PRO A 123 -10.31 12.70 5.17
CA PRO A 123 -9.59 13.96 5.45
C PRO A 123 -9.44 14.28 6.94
N SER A 124 -10.33 13.78 7.80
CA SER A 124 -10.22 13.92 9.25
C SER A 124 -8.96 13.26 9.84
N VAL A 125 -8.38 12.28 9.15
CA VAL A 125 -7.10 11.67 9.55
C VAL A 125 -5.96 12.68 9.44
N ILE A 126 -5.97 13.52 8.41
CA ILE A 126 -4.96 14.56 8.20
C ILE A 126 -5.17 15.72 9.17
N ALA A 127 -6.43 16.01 9.50
CA ALA A 127 -6.80 17.08 10.42
C ALA A 127 -6.64 16.69 11.91
N SER A 128 -6.32 15.43 12.23
CA SER A 128 -6.13 14.93 13.58
C SER A 128 -4.65 14.65 13.87
N ASP A 129 -4.26 14.81 15.14
CA ASP A 129 -2.94 14.36 15.65
C ASP A 129 -2.96 12.87 16.06
N ASP A 130 -4.08 12.17 15.82
CA ASP A 130 -4.20 10.75 16.12
C ASP A 130 -3.33 9.90 15.21
N LYS A 131 -2.79 8.81 15.77
CA LYS A 131 -2.00 7.86 15.00
C LYS A 131 -2.83 7.15 13.93
N TRP A 132 -2.33 7.11 12.71
CA TRP A 132 -2.90 6.37 11.60
C TRP A 132 -2.01 5.19 11.19
N LEU A 133 -2.65 4.04 11.03
CA LEU A 133 -2.01 2.82 10.56
C LEU A 133 -2.59 2.43 9.21
N CYS A 134 -1.72 2.15 8.23
CA CYS A 134 -2.16 1.61 6.94
C CYS A 134 -2.79 0.23 7.11
N ARG A 135 -3.53 -0.21 6.08
CA ARG A 135 -4.19 -1.52 6.04
C ARG A 135 -3.26 -2.65 6.45
N GLN A 136 -2.05 -2.67 5.89
CA GLN A 136 -1.09 -3.74 6.16
C GLN A 136 -0.69 -3.79 7.64
N CYS A 137 -0.42 -2.62 8.23
CA CYS A 137 -0.05 -2.52 9.64
C CYS A 137 -1.21 -2.85 10.58
N VAL A 138 -2.44 -2.45 10.24
CA VAL A 138 -3.63 -2.84 11.02
C VAL A 138 -3.83 -4.34 10.99
N PHE A 139 -3.75 -4.98 9.81
CA PHE A 139 -3.84 -6.44 9.71
C PHE A 139 -2.71 -7.11 10.49
N ALA A 140 -1.45 -6.75 10.25
CA ALA A 140 -0.31 -7.37 10.91
C ALA A 140 -0.31 -7.24 12.44
N THR A 141 -0.86 -6.14 13.00
CA THR A 141 -0.93 -5.93 14.45
C THR A 141 -2.15 -6.58 15.10
N THR A 142 -3.21 -6.83 14.32
CA THR A 142 -4.51 -7.22 14.84
C THR A 142 -4.84 -8.69 14.55
N THR A 143 -4.28 -9.29 13.50
CA THR A 143 -4.44 -10.73 13.21
C THR A 143 -3.45 -11.56 14.04
N LYS A 144 -3.95 -12.60 14.69
CA LYS A 144 -3.15 -13.55 15.48
C LYS A 144 -3.66 -14.98 15.24
N ARG A 145 -2.82 -15.97 15.53
CA ARG A 145 -3.26 -17.38 15.57
C ARG A 145 -4.40 -17.52 16.60
N GLY A 146 -5.48 -18.18 16.20
CA GLY A 146 -6.70 -18.29 17.02
C GLY A 146 -7.72 -17.15 16.86
N GLY A 147 -7.42 -16.14 16.04
CA GLY A 147 -8.37 -15.08 15.67
C GLY A 147 -7.82 -13.67 15.87
N ALA A 148 -8.46 -12.70 15.22
CA ALA A 148 -8.10 -11.30 15.35
C ALA A 148 -8.56 -10.70 16.69
N LEU A 149 -7.86 -9.64 17.15
CA LEU A 149 -8.25 -8.89 18.34
C LEU A 149 -9.66 -8.30 18.17
N LYS A 150 -10.44 -8.33 19.27
CA LYS A 150 -11.85 -7.89 19.29
C LYS A 150 -12.09 -6.53 19.94
N LYS A 151 -11.08 -5.92 20.58
CA LYS A 151 -11.20 -4.67 21.33
C LYS A 151 -10.02 -3.73 21.05
N GLY A 152 -10.26 -2.43 21.22
CA GLY A 152 -9.27 -1.37 21.06
C GLY A 152 -9.30 -0.70 19.66
N PRO A 153 -8.56 0.41 19.49
CA PRO A 153 -8.55 1.20 18.25
C PRO A 153 -8.22 0.37 17.00
N ASN A 154 -7.19 -0.49 17.07
CA ASN A 154 -6.80 -1.31 15.93
C ASN A 154 -7.83 -2.39 15.56
N ALA A 155 -8.59 -2.90 16.54
CA ALA A 155 -9.68 -3.84 16.27
C ALA A 155 -10.84 -3.17 15.53
N LYS A 156 -11.15 -1.91 15.88
CA LYS A 156 -12.14 -1.08 15.17
C LYS A 156 -11.66 -0.77 13.75
N ALA A 157 -10.42 -0.30 13.59
CA ALA A 157 -9.81 -0.06 12.28
C ALA A 157 -9.81 -1.32 11.40
N LEU A 158 -9.51 -2.50 11.97
CA LEU A 158 -9.57 -3.76 11.23
C LEU A 158 -10.99 -4.07 10.74
N GLN A 159 -12.02 -3.81 11.55
CA GLN A 159 -13.41 -4.03 11.15
C GLN A 159 -13.81 -3.13 9.98
N GLU A 160 -13.45 -1.86 10.03
CA GLU A 160 -13.69 -0.90 8.94
C GLU A 160 -12.94 -1.33 7.67
N MET A 161 -11.65 -1.65 7.78
CA MET A 161 -10.84 -2.05 6.64
C MET A 161 -11.33 -3.34 5.97
N LYS A 162 -11.94 -4.27 6.72
CA LYS A 162 -12.48 -5.52 6.17
C LYS A 162 -13.72 -5.30 5.30
N GLN A 163 -14.37 -4.15 5.38
CA GLN A 163 -15.55 -3.84 4.55
C GLN A 163 -15.16 -3.53 3.09
N SER A 164 -13.91 -3.13 2.84
CA SER A 164 -13.37 -2.92 1.50
C SER A 164 -12.36 -4.01 1.13
N LEU A 165 -12.57 -4.68 0.01
CA LEU A 165 -11.60 -5.61 -0.55
C LEU A 165 -10.50 -4.83 -1.29
N PRO A 166 -9.22 -5.20 -1.15
CA PRO A 166 -8.11 -4.57 -1.87
C PRO A 166 -7.99 -5.06 -3.32
N TYR A 167 -9.01 -5.74 -3.84
CA TYR A 167 -9.07 -6.30 -5.20
C TYR A 167 -10.53 -6.26 -5.69
N ALA A 168 -10.71 -6.17 -7.01
CA ALA A 168 -12.01 -6.35 -7.64
C ALA A 168 -12.43 -7.83 -7.61
N LEU A 169 -13.73 -8.07 -7.43
CA LEU A 169 -14.35 -9.40 -7.51
C LEU A 169 -14.66 -9.78 -8.95
#